data_AF-A0A7C3WJB7-F1
#
_entry.id   AF-A0A7C3WJB7-F1
#
_cell.length_a   1.000
_cell.length_b   1.000
_cell.length_c   1.000
_cell.angle_alpha   90.00
_cell.angle_beta   90.00
_cell.angle_gamma   90.00
#
_symmetry.space_group_name_H-M   'P 1'
#
loop_
_entity.id
_entity.type
_entity.pdbx_description
1 polymer ?
#
loop_
_entity_poly.entity_id
_entity_poly.type
_entity_poly.pdbx_seq_one_letter_code
_entity_poly.pdbx_strand_id
1 'polypeptide(L)'
;MQNVRIKADTLKTPSIQFSNLEISIGRIIEEEWEEKMGPTPFPAITDLRSWDHKLLQRYKPVYLPYCDVCCLCTMGKCDLTAGKRGACGLDIWAQQSRIVLIACCIGAATHVAHARHLVEYLIERFGRDAPIDVGSKVGVEIEAPVTRLVCGIRPKKLGDLEEVLSYLEKEIVQLLAATHTGQEGDNIDFESKVFHAGMIDQVGMEVADIAQISALGYPKADPEAPLVELGMGTIDSSKPMVLVIGHNVPPAAHIIDYLQDHGLMGKVEVAGICCTAHDLTRY
;
A
#
# COMPACT_ATOMS: atom_id res chain seq x y z
N MET A 1 5.08 16.23 -19.21
CA MET A 1 5.57 15.85 -20.55
C MET A 1 4.39 15.32 -21.35
N GLN A 2 4.16 15.79 -22.58
CA GLN A 2 3.08 15.27 -23.41
C GLN A 2 3.41 13.82 -23.81
N ASN A 3 2.56 12.88 -23.39
CA ASN A 3 2.70 11.47 -23.76
C ASN A 3 2.38 11.31 -25.26
N VAL A 4 3.40 11.09 -26.07
CA VAL A 4 3.22 10.70 -27.47
C VAL A 4 2.73 9.26 -27.49
N ARG A 5 1.53 9.05 -28.05
CA ARG A 5 0.95 7.72 -28.29
C ARG A 5 1.01 7.42 -29.78
N ILE A 6 1.70 6.35 -30.15
CA ILE A 6 1.77 5.85 -31.51
C ILE A 6 1.00 4.52 -31.53
N LYS A 7 -0.06 4.45 -32.32
CA LYS A 7 -0.84 3.22 -32.55
C LYS A 7 -0.48 2.65 -33.91
N ALA A 8 -0.18 1.36 -33.95
CA ALA A 8 0.04 0.61 -35.17
C ALA A 8 -0.79 -0.69 -35.14
N ASP A 9 -1.71 -0.83 -36.08
CA ASP A 9 -2.62 -1.98 -36.14
C ASP A 9 -1.86 -3.29 -36.45
N THR A 10 -0.74 -3.22 -37.15
CA THR A 10 0.12 -4.37 -37.42
C THR A 10 1.57 -3.95 -37.64
N LEU A 11 2.51 -4.53 -36.88
CA LEU A 11 3.94 -4.40 -37.14
C LEU A 11 4.48 -5.75 -37.62
N LYS A 12 4.93 -5.81 -38.87
CA LYS A 12 5.58 -7.01 -39.44
C LYS A 12 7.08 -6.80 -39.52
N THR A 13 7.82 -7.61 -38.78
CA THR A 13 9.26 -7.80 -38.99
C THR A 13 9.50 -9.16 -39.63
N PRO A 14 10.66 -9.41 -40.26
CA PRO A 14 10.96 -10.71 -40.89
C PRO A 14 10.88 -11.92 -39.95
N SER A 15 10.86 -11.69 -38.62
CA SER A 15 10.94 -12.73 -37.60
C SER A 15 9.77 -12.71 -36.61
N ILE A 16 8.99 -11.63 -36.53
CA ILE A 16 7.92 -11.46 -35.54
C ILE A 16 6.77 -10.62 -36.12
N GLN A 17 5.53 -11.07 -35.88
CA GLN A 17 4.31 -10.34 -36.20
C GLN A 17 3.65 -9.88 -34.89
N PHE A 18 3.49 -8.57 -34.74
CA PHE A 18 2.74 -7.97 -33.64
C PHE A 18 1.39 -7.44 -34.14
N SER A 19 0.32 -7.74 -33.41
CA SER A 19 -1.04 -7.25 -33.64
C SER A 19 -1.41 -6.26 -32.55
N ASN A 20 -2.07 -5.14 -32.89
CA ASN A 20 -2.55 -4.13 -31.93
C ASN A 20 -1.45 -3.50 -31.04
N LEU A 21 -0.38 -3.00 -31.66
CA LEU A 21 0.76 -2.40 -30.95
C LEU A 21 0.45 -0.94 -30.58
N GLU A 22 0.35 -0.64 -29.29
CA GLU A 22 0.36 0.73 -28.76
C GLU A 22 1.73 1.03 -28.13
N ILE A 23 2.49 1.91 -28.78
CA ILE A 23 3.77 2.41 -28.27
C ILE A 23 3.51 3.75 -27.59
N SER A 24 3.68 3.78 -26.27
CA SER A 24 3.95 5.02 -25.54
C SER A 24 5.44 5.05 -25.21
N ILE A 25 6.12 6.18 -25.40
CA ILE A 25 7.58 6.27 -25.19
C ILE A 25 7.95 5.67 -23.82
N GLY A 26 8.58 4.49 -23.83
CA GLY A 26 8.97 3.72 -22.65
C GLY A 26 8.19 2.42 -22.36
N ARG A 27 7.10 2.11 -23.07
CA ARG A 27 6.24 0.95 -22.76
C ARG A 27 5.67 0.29 -24.02
N ILE A 28 5.86 -1.03 -24.13
CA ILE A 28 5.10 -1.91 -25.03
C ILE A 28 4.03 -2.56 -24.15
N ILE A 29 2.75 -2.28 -24.41
CA ILE A 29 1.63 -2.94 -23.75
C ILE A 29 1.24 -4.14 -24.62
N GLU A 30 1.72 -5.32 -24.28
CA GLU A 30 1.22 -6.58 -24.86
C GLU A 30 0.14 -7.15 -23.93
N GLU A 31 -1.11 -6.70 -24.11
CA GLU A 31 -2.31 -7.51 -23.88
C GLU A 31 -3.58 -6.78 -24.34
N GLU A 32 -4.45 -7.50 -25.05
CA GLU A 32 -5.82 -7.10 -25.34
C GLU A 32 -6.65 -7.14 -24.05
N TRP A 33 -6.68 -6.02 -23.33
CA TRP A 33 -7.68 -5.82 -22.28
C TRP A 33 -9.01 -5.45 -22.94
N GLU A 34 -10.04 -6.29 -22.77
CA GLU A 34 -11.38 -5.98 -23.27
C GLU A 34 -12.00 -4.76 -22.55
N GLU A 35 -11.72 -4.61 -21.24
CA GLU A 35 -12.28 -3.50 -20.48
C GLU A 35 -11.48 -2.23 -20.76
N LYS A 36 -12.22 -1.13 -20.93
CA LYS A 36 -11.61 0.17 -21.20
C LYS A 36 -11.05 0.75 -19.91
N MET A 37 -9.79 1.18 -19.98
CA MET A 37 -9.14 1.96 -18.92
C MET A 37 -10.03 3.12 -18.47
N GLY A 38 -10.17 3.29 -17.16
CA GLY A 38 -10.82 4.43 -16.55
C GLY A 38 -10.11 5.76 -16.84
N PRO A 39 -10.71 6.90 -16.48
CA PRO A 39 -10.17 8.21 -16.83
C PRO A 39 -8.92 8.61 -16.03
N THR A 40 -8.66 7.98 -14.89
CA THR A 40 -7.66 8.43 -13.91
C THR A 40 -6.74 7.31 -13.40
N PRO A 41 -5.99 6.60 -14.27
CA PRO A 41 -4.92 5.71 -13.80
C PRO A 41 -3.77 6.54 -13.20
N PHE A 42 -3.19 6.06 -12.11
CA PHE A 42 -2.15 6.76 -11.35
C PHE A 42 -2.56 8.19 -10.96
N PRO A 43 -3.71 8.38 -10.28
CA PRO A 43 -4.20 9.70 -9.98
C PRO A 43 -3.19 10.48 -9.13
N ALA A 44 -2.96 11.73 -9.48
CA ALA A 44 -2.27 12.68 -8.62
C ALA A 44 -3.20 13.17 -7.50
N ILE A 45 -2.63 13.79 -6.46
CA ILE A 45 -3.35 14.33 -5.29
C ILE A 45 -4.59 15.20 -5.59
N THR A 46 -4.73 15.75 -6.80
CA THR A 46 -5.86 16.61 -7.20
C THR A 46 -6.89 15.93 -8.11
N ASP A 47 -6.57 14.78 -8.69
CA ASP A 47 -7.37 14.23 -9.79
C ASP A 47 -8.75 13.74 -9.32
N LEU A 48 -8.83 13.24 -8.08
CA LEU A 48 -10.07 12.76 -7.48
C LEU A 48 -10.79 13.82 -6.64
N ARG A 49 -10.23 15.03 -6.51
CA ARG A 49 -10.77 16.11 -5.67
C ARG A 49 -12.25 16.40 -5.93
N SER A 50 -12.67 16.38 -7.19
CA SER A 50 -14.06 16.64 -7.56
C SER A 50 -15.03 15.57 -7.03
N TRP A 51 -14.58 14.33 -6.93
CA TRP A 51 -15.33 13.22 -6.35
C TRP A 51 -15.31 13.30 -4.82
N ASP A 52 -14.15 13.56 -4.24
CA ASP A 52 -13.97 13.72 -2.79
C ASP A 52 -14.87 14.83 -2.24
N HIS A 53 -14.92 15.98 -2.93
CA HIS A 53 -15.78 17.09 -2.56
C HIS A 53 -17.26 16.72 -2.61
N LYS A 54 -17.70 15.89 -3.57
CA LYS A 54 -19.09 15.39 -3.60
C LYS A 54 -19.38 14.52 -2.39
N LEU A 55 -18.43 13.68 -1.96
CA LEU A 55 -18.57 12.88 -0.75
C LEU A 55 -18.63 13.78 0.49
N LEU A 56 -17.71 14.74 0.63
CA LEU A 56 -17.62 15.64 1.78
C LEU A 56 -18.79 16.63 1.88
N GLN A 57 -19.46 16.94 0.77
CA GLN A 57 -20.70 17.70 0.77
C GLN A 57 -21.86 16.93 1.44
N ARG A 58 -21.91 15.61 1.22
CA ARG A 58 -22.93 14.73 1.81
C ARG A 58 -22.54 14.32 3.24
N TYR A 59 -21.31 13.87 3.41
CA TYR A 59 -20.74 13.41 4.67
C TYR A 59 -19.79 14.48 5.20
N LYS A 60 -20.37 15.50 5.83
CA LYS A 60 -19.61 16.65 6.31
C LYS A 60 -18.62 16.22 7.40
N PRO A 61 -17.35 16.64 7.31
CA PRO A 61 -16.39 16.42 8.38
C PRO A 61 -16.87 17.02 9.70
N VAL A 62 -16.70 16.26 10.77
CA VAL A 62 -16.93 16.74 12.14
C VAL A 62 -15.59 16.76 12.83
N TYR A 63 -15.12 17.95 13.19
CA TYR A 63 -13.86 18.11 13.90
C TYR A 63 -14.10 18.26 15.39
N LEU A 64 -13.43 17.41 16.16
CA LEU A 64 -13.39 17.46 17.62
C LEU A 64 -11.93 17.67 18.01
N PRO A 65 -11.48 18.92 18.24
CA PRO A 65 -10.09 19.20 18.50
C PRO A 65 -9.55 18.44 19.70
N TYR A 66 -8.49 17.65 19.50
CA TYR A 66 -7.73 17.07 20.62
C TYR A 66 -6.88 18.14 21.32
N CYS A 67 -6.50 19.19 20.59
CA CYS A 67 -5.65 20.28 21.04
C CYS A 67 -6.03 21.57 20.31
N ASP A 68 -6.21 22.65 21.06
CA ASP A 68 -6.60 23.97 20.52
C ASP A 68 -5.39 24.84 20.12
N VAL A 69 -4.17 24.30 20.15
CA VAL A 69 -2.95 25.00 19.76
C VAL A 69 -2.25 24.33 18.59
N CYS A 70 -1.62 25.13 17.74
CA CYS A 70 -0.70 24.65 16.71
C CYS A 70 0.76 24.86 17.14
N CYS A 71 1.56 23.80 17.06
CA CYS A 71 2.98 23.78 17.43
C CYS A 71 3.90 23.19 16.34
N LEU A 72 3.48 23.23 15.07
CA LEU A 72 4.18 22.59 13.95
C LEU A 72 5.36 23.40 13.37
N CYS A 73 5.64 24.61 13.87
CA CYS A 73 6.78 25.42 13.44
C CYS A 73 7.24 26.41 14.51
N THR A 74 8.35 27.09 14.23
CA THR A 74 8.99 28.07 15.13
C THR A 74 8.23 29.40 15.28
N MET A 75 7.22 29.66 14.46
CA MET A 75 6.31 30.80 14.67
C MET A 75 5.28 30.54 15.78
N GLY A 76 5.07 29.27 16.14
CA GLY A 76 4.19 28.86 17.24
C GLY A 76 4.87 28.90 18.61
N LYS A 77 4.16 28.52 19.70
CA LYS A 77 2.81 27.93 19.73
C LYS A 77 1.71 28.96 19.43
N CYS A 78 0.84 28.66 18.47
CA CYS A 78 -0.31 29.50 18.11
C CYS A 78 -1.58 29.03 18.83
N ASP A 79 -2.26 29.92 19.54
CA ASP A 79 -3.60 29.70 20.10
C ASP A 79 -4.68 29.85 19.01
N LEU A 80 -5.46 28.80 18.76
CA LEU A 80 -6.52 28.74 17.74
C LEU A 80 -7.93 28.79 18.33
N THR A 81 -8.07 29.05 19.65
CA THR A 81 -9.37 29.16 20.31
C THR A 81 -10.16 30.37 19.81
N ALA A 82 -11.49 30.34 20.01
CA ALA A 82 -12.38 31.47 19.74
C ALA A 82 -12.28 32.05 18.32
N GLY A 83 -12.03 31.21 17.31
CA GLY A 83 -11.94 31.62 15.91
C GLY A 83 -10.63 32.33 15.55
N LYS A 84 -9.62 32.28 16.42
CA LYS A 84 -8.28 32.79 16.11
C LYS A 84 -7.63 32.00 14.98
N ARG A 85 -6.67 32.64 14.33
CA ARG A 85 -5.80 32.06 13.32
C ARG A 85 -4.37 32.04 13.83
N GLY A 86 -3.61 31.03 13.43
CA GLY A 86 -2.18 30.98 13.69
C GLY A 86 -1.43 32.07 12.92
N ALA A 87 -0.15 32.24 13.22
CA ALA A 87 0.71 33.25 12.58
C ALA A 87 0.76 33.11 11.04
N CYS A 88 0.59 31.89 10.52
CA CYS A 88 0.52 31.61 9.08
C CYS A 88 -0.89 31.68 8.48
N GLY A 89 -1.91 32.02 9.26
CA GLY A 89 -3.30 32.18 8.80
C GLY A 89 -4.20 30.94 8.91
N LEU A 90 -3.68 29.75 9.23
CA LEU A 90 -4.53 28.57 9.48
C LEU A 90 -5.46 28.79 10.68
N ASP A 91 -6.72 28.40 10.53
CA ASP A 91 -7.66 28.28 11.65
C ASP A 91 -7.64 26.87 12.26
N ILE A 92 -8.45 26.67 13.30
CA ILE A 92 -8.51 25.39 14.01
C ILE A 92 -8.99 24.24 13.13
N TRP A 93 -9.91 24.47 12.19
CA TRP A 93 -10.48 23.41 11.34
C TRP A 93 -9.43 22.88 10.37
N ALA A 94 -8.76 23.79 9.65
CA ALA A 94 -7.67 23.42 8.77
C ALA A 94 -6.52 22.75 9.54
N GLN A 95 -6.23 23.21 10.76
CA GLN A 95 -5.23 22.56 11.62
C GLN A 95 -5.64 21.14 12.02
N GLN A 96 -6.91 20.89 12.39
CA GLN A 96 -7.36 19.53 12.72
C GLN A 96 -7.25 18.61 11.51
N SER A 97 -7.75 19.03 10.35
CA SER A 97 -7.63 18.27 9.10
C SER A 97 -6.17 17.98 8.74
N ARG A 98 -5.28 18.95 8.94
CA ARG A 98 -3.83 18.77 8.72
C ARG A 98 -3.22 17.71 9.62
N ILE A 99 -3.60 17.65 10.90
CA ILE A 99 -3.15 16.60 11.82
C ILE A 99 -3.68 15.23 11.39
N VAL A 100 -4.94 15.15 10.93
CA VAL A 100 -5.50 13.91 10.38
C VAL A 100 -4.73 13.47 9.14
N LEU A 101 -4.43 14.38 8.20
CA LEU A 101 -3.60 14.07 7.03
C LEU A 101 -2.22 13.55 7.42
N ILE A 102 -1.57 14.14 8.42
CA ILE A 102 -0.29 13.63 8.95
C ILE A 102 -0.45 12.20 9.46
N ALA A 103 -1.50 11.92 10.24
CA ALA A 103 -1.77 10.58 10.75
C ALA A 103 -2.01 9.56 9.63
N CYS A 104 -2.77 9.93 8.59
CA CYS A 104 -2.98 9.09 7.42
C CYS A 104 -1.69 8.86 6.62
N CYS A 105 -0.83 9.88 6.50
CA CYS A 105 0.49 9.73 5.88
C CYS A 105 1.39 8.76 6.66
N ILE A 106 1.32 8.76 8.00
CA ILE A 106 2.05 7.79 8.85
C ILE A 106 1.57 6.36 8.55
N GLY A 107 0.25 6.16 8.46
CA GLY A 107 -0.34 4.85 8.10
C GLY A 107 0.11 4.38 6.72
N ALA A 108 -0.15 5.20 5.70
CA ALA A 108 0.23 4.92 4.31
C ALA A 108 1.73 4.64 4.16
N ALA A 109 2.59 5.46 4.78
CA ALA A 109 4.03 5.24 4.73
C ALA A 109 4.45 3.92 5.39
N THR A 110 3.76 3.48 6.44
CA THR A 110 4.06 2.21 7.12
C THR A 110 3.79 1.02 6.21
N HIS A 111 2.62 0.96 5.58
CA HIS A 111 2.28 -0.15 4.69
C HIS A 111 3.07 -0.11 3.38
N VAL A 112 3.31 1.07 2.81
CA VAL A 112 4.13 1.20 1.59
C VAL A 112 5.60 0.85 1.86
N ALA A 113 6.17 1.25 3.00
CA ALA A 113 7.52 0.85 3.38
C ALA A 113 7.63 -0.66 3.64
N HIS A 114 6.62 -1.27 4.28
CA HIS A 114 6.52 -2.72 4.40
C HIS A 114 6.56 -3.37 3.02
N ALA A 115 5.64 -2.96 2.13
CA ALA A 115 5.51 -3.50 0.79
C ALA A 115 6.81 -3.38 -0.02
N ARG A 116 7.47 -2.21 0.02
CA ARG A 116 8.76 -1.97 -0.63
C ARG A 116 9.82 -2.97 -0.19
N HIS A 117 10.06 -3.06 1.12
CA HIS A 117 11.06 -3.97 1.66
C HIS A 117 10.75 -5.43 1.31
N LEU A 118 9.48 -5.83 1.43
CA LEU A 118 9.04 -7.19 1.14
C LEU A 118 9.22 -7.54 -0.34
N VAL A 119 8.77 -6.68 -1.26
CA VAL A 119 8.92 -6.92 -2.71
C VAL A 119 10.39 -7.00 -3.11
N GLU A 120 11.26 -6.11 -2.60
CA GLU A 120 12.70 -6.17 -2.87
C GLU A 120 13.31 -7.49 -2.38
N TYR A 121 13.02 -7.88 -1.14
CA TYR A 121 13.47 -9.15 -0.58
C TYR A 121 13.00 -10.36 -1.39
N LEU A 122 11.73 -10.38 -1.81
CA LEU A 122 11.16 -11.49 -2.59
C LEU A 122 11.73 -11.53 -4.01
N ILE A 123 12.01 -10.39 -4.63
CA ILE A 123 12.69 -10.31 -5.92
C ILE A 123 14.13 -10.83 -5.80
N GLU A 124 14.85 -10.49 -4.73
CA GLU A 124 16.20 -11.01 -4.48
C GLU A 124 16.17 -12.54 -4.30
N ARG A 125 15.20 -13.08 -3.55
CA ARG A 125 15.10 -14.51 -3.23
C ARG A 125 14.56 -15.36 -4.37
N PHE A 126 13.56 -14.88 -5.11
CA PHE A 126 12.79 -15.68 -6.09
C PHE A 126 12.90 -15.16 -7.53
N GLY A 127 13.52 -14.00 -7.73
CA GLY A 127 13.69 -13.37 -9.02
C GLY A 127 12.54 -12.44 -9.41
N ARG A 128 12.87 -11.44 -10.23
CA ARG A 128 11.92 -10.42 -10.71
C ARG A 128 10.73 -10.99 -11.51
N ASP A 129 10.94 -12.13 -12.16
CA ASP A 129 9.94 -12.82 -12.98
C ASP A 129 9.11 -13.86 -12.20
N ALA A 130 9.28 -13.95 -10.87
CA ALA A 130 8.44 -14.81 -10.04
C ALA A 130 6.96 -14.42 -10.18
N PRO A 131 6.05 -15.38 -10.43
CA PRO A 131 4.67 -15.09 -10.78
C PRO A 131 3.85 -14.57 -9.59
N ILE A 132 2.90 -13.69 -9.88
CA ILE A 132 1.81 -13.32 -8.96
C ILE A 132 0.71 -14.37 -9.09
N ASP A 133 0.37 -15.04 -7.99
CA ASP A 133 -0.72 -16.01 -7.92
C ASP A 133 -1.28 -16.07 -6.50
N VAL A 134 -2.49 -15.52 -6.34
CA VAL A 134 -3.22 -15.47 -5.07
C VAL A 134 -4.36 -16.48 -4.96
N GLY A 135 -4.50 -17.38 -5.95
CA GLY A 135 -5.61 -18.35 -5.98
C GLY A 135 -6.15 -18.69 -7.36
N SER A 136 -5.33 -18.58 -8.42
CA SER A 136 -5.79 -18.87 -9.79
C SER A 136 -6.41 -20.27 -9.95
N LYS A 137 -5.85 -21.27 -9.24
CA LYS A 137 -6.35 -22.66 -9.25
C LYS A 137 -7.72 -22.85 -8.60
N VAL A 138 -8.14 -21.93 -7.74
CA VAL A 138 -9.44 -21.95 -7.06
C VAL A 138 -10.40 -20.89 -7.61
N GLY A 139 -10.09 -20.34 -8.79
CA GLY A 139 -10.99 -19.46 -9.55
C GLY A 139 -10.81 -17.97 -9.28
N VAL A 140 -9.69 -17.53 -8.68
CA VAL A 140 -9.41 -16.09 -8.58
C VAL A 140 -8.96 -15.54 -9.94
N GLU A 141 -9.81 -14.73 -10.57
CA GLU A 141 -9.55 -14.11 -11.89
C GLU A 141 -8.97 -12.69 -11.81
N ILE A 142 -9.16 -12.03 -10.66
CA ILE A 142 -8.71 -10.65 -10.39
C ILE A 142 -7.75 -10.69 -9.20
N GLU A 143 -6.45 -10.78 -9.48
CA GLU A 143 -5.43 -10.92 -8.43
C GLU A 143 -5.17 -9.66 -7.61
N ALA A 144 -5.34 -8.49 -8.21
CA ALA A 144 -4.99 -7.20 -7.61
C ALA A 144 -6.05 -6.13 -7.94
N PRO A 145 -7.30 -6.28 -7.44
CA PRO A 145 -8.41 -5.40 -7.80
C PRO A 145 -8.14 -3.92 -7.52
N VAL A 146 -7.50 -3.58 -6.40
CA VAL A 146 -7.23 -2.19 -6.02
C VAL A 146 -6.13 -1.60 -6.91
N THR A 147 -5.05 -2.33 -7.14
CA THR A 147 -3.94 -1.95 -8.01
C THR A 147 -4.40 -1.79 -9.45
N ARG A 148 -5.23 -2.71 -9.95
CA ARG A 148 -5.84 -2.60 -11.29
C ARG A 148 -6.71 -1.36 -11.40
N LEU A 149 -7.53 -1.07 -10.40
CA LEU A 149 -8.41 0.10 -10.39
C LEU A 149 -7.63 1.42 -10.34
N VAL A 150 -6.66 1.54 -9.45
CA VAL A 150 -5.93 2.80 -9.17
C VAL A 150 -4.82 3.03 -10.20
N CYS A 151 -4.05 2.00 -10.53
CA CYS A 151 -2.87 2.13 -11.37
C CYS A 151 -3.13 1.72 -12.83
N GLY A 152 -4.22 1.01 -13.12
CA GLY A 152 -4.45 0.46 -14.46
C GLY A 152 -3.42 -0.61 -14.85
N ILE A 153 -2.86 -1.30 -13.86
CA ILE A 153 -1.86 -2.36 -14.07
C ILE A 153 -2.45 -3.69 -13.64
N ARG A 154 -2.24 -4.72 -14.47
CA ARG A 154 -2.48 -6.13 -14.15
C ARG A 154 -1.13 -6.79 -13.81
N PRO A 155 -0.72 -6.85 -12.54
CA PRO A 155 0.57 -7.42 -12.18
C PRO A 155 0.57 -8.92 -12.43
N LYS A 156 1.58 -9.42 -13.14
CA LYS A 156 1.77 -10.85 -13.43
C LYS A 156 2.98 -11.43 -12.73
N LYS A 157 3.95 -10.58 -12.41
CA LYS A 157 5.19 -10.94 -11.73
C LYS A 157 5.57 -9.91 -10.67
N LEU A 158 6.41 -10.30 -9.71
CA LEU A 158 6.86 -9.43 -8.63
C LEU A 158 7.43 -8.10 -9.16
N GLY A 159 8.19 -8.14 -10.26
CA GLY A 159 8.79 -6.93 -10.84
C GLY A 159 7.79 -5.90 -11.40
N ASP A 160 6.55 -6.28 -11.63
CA ASP A 160 5.50 -5.35 -12.07
C ASP A 160 5.04 -4.45 -10.91
N LEU A 161 5.27 -4.88 -9.66
CA LEU A 161 4.88 -4.15 -8.44
C LEU A 161 5.81 -2.96 -8.14
N GLU A 162 7.02 -2.93 -8.69
CA GLU A 162 7.98 -1.85 -8.47
C GLU A 162 7.49 -0.49 -9.01
N GLU A 163 6.80 -0.50 -10.17
CA GLU A 163 6.22 0.72 -10.76
C GLU A 163 5.09 1.26 -9.85
N VAL A 164 4.25 0.37 -9.34
CA VAL A 164 3.18 0.71 -8.40
C VAL A 164 3.77 1.34 -7.14
N LEU A 165 4.73 0.69 -6.50
CA LEU A 165 5.37 1.21 -5.29
C LEU A 165 6.02 2.57 -5.51
N SER A 166 6.69 2.77 -6.65
CA SER A 166 7.32 4.06 -7.00
C SER A 166 6.29 5.19 -7.09
N TYR A 167 5.09 4.88 -7.60
CA TYR A 167 3.97 5.81 -7.60
C TYR A 167 3.48 6.12 -6.17
N LEU A 168 3.27 5.10 -5.34
CA LEU A 168 2.77 5.28 -3.97
C LEU A 168 3.73 6.14 -3.13
N GLU A 169 5.03 5.84 -3.20
CA GLU A 169 6.09 6.59 -2.51
C GLU A 169 6.10 8.07 -2.94
N LYS A 170 5.98 8.33 -4.24
CA LYS A 170 5.91 9.69 -4.78
C LYS A 170 4.68 10.43 -4.27
N GLU A 171 3.50 9.80 -4.24
CA GLU A 171 2.27 10.45 -3.75
C GLU A 171 2.32 10.71 -2.24
N ILE A 172 2.89 9.82 -1.43
CA ILE A 172 3.11 10.05 0.01
C ILE A 172 3.99 11.28 0.22
N VAL A 173 5.05 11.46 -0.56
CA VAL A 173 5.90 12.65 -0.50
C VAL A 173 5.11 13.93 -0.79
N GLN A 174 4.22 13.91 -1.80
CA GLN A 174 3.36 15.06 -2.11
C GLN A 174 2.38 15.38 -0.98
N LEU A 175 1.75 14.36 -0.40
CA LEU A 175 0.82 14.52 0.73
C LEU A 175 1.54 15.09 1.96
N LEU A 176 2.69 14.53 2.33
CA LEU A 176 3.47 15.02 3.46
C LEU A 176 3.94 16.45 3.24
N ALA A 177 4.36 16.80 2.01
CA ALA A 177 4.72 18.17 1.66
C ALA A 177 3.56 19.15 1.91
N ALA A 178 2.31 18.78 1.59
CA ALA A 178 1.14 19.62 1.81
C ALA A 178 0.84 19.90 3.30
N THR A 179 1.41 19.13 4.23
CA THR A 179 1.25 19.34 5.68
C THR A 179 2.19 20.40 6.25
N HIS A 180 3.20 20.83 5.48
CA HIS A 180 4.16 21.83 5.96
C HIS A 180 3.48 23.19 6.18
N THR A 181 4.09 24.02 7.04
CA THR A 181 3.61 25.39 7.26
C THR A 181 3.63 26.20 5.97
N GLY A 182 2.52 26.89 5.68
CA GLY A 182 2.38 27.75 4.49
C GLY A 182 1.97 27.02 3.21
N GLN A 183 1.47 25.79 3.31
CA GLN A 183 1.01 24.98 2.19
C GLN A 183 -0.53 25.03 2.09
N GLU A 184 -1.22 23.91 2.26
CA GLU A 184 -2.68 23.87 2.23
C GLU A 184 -3.29 24.65 3.41
N GLY A 185 -4.38 25.38 3.13
CA GLY A 185 -5.08 26.23 4.09
C GLY A 185 -6.58 25.96 4.16
N ASP A 186 -7.13 25.16 3.24
CA ASP A 186 -8.53 24.77 3.22
C ASP A 186 -8.72 23.39 3.87
N ASN A 187 -9.64 23.31 4.83
CA ASN A 187 -9.88 22.07 5.58
C ASN A 187 -10.50 20.98 4.71
N ILE A 188 -11.34 21.31 3.72
CA ILE A 188 -11.96 20.34 2.82
C ILE A 188 -10.92 19.78 1.84
N ASP A 189 -9.97 20.60 1.40
CA ASP A 189 -8.85 20.14 0.57
C ASP A 189 -7.80 19.33 1.34
N PHE A 190 -7.69 19.51 2.65
CA PHE A 190 -7.00 18.53 3.50
C PHE A 190 -7.77 17.21 3.56
N GLU A 191 -9.09 17.21 3.72
CA GLU A 191 -9.86 15.95 3.73
C GLU A 191 -9.82 15.19 2.40
N SER A 192 -9.84 15.89 1.27
CA SER A 192 -9.62 15.24 -0.04
C SER A 192 -8.23 14.57 -0.11
N LYS A 193 -7.19 15.21 0.44
CA LYS A 193 -5.86 14.59 0.57
C LYS A 193 -5.84 13.41 1.55
N VAL A 194 -6.69 13.43 2.59
CA VAL A 194 -6.89 12.29 3.50
C VAL A 194 -7.48 11.09 2.74
N PHE A 195 -8.48 11.30 1.89
CA PHE A 195 -9.01 10.23 1.03
C PHE A 195 -7.95 9.70 0.06
N HIS A 196 -7.14 10.60 -0.53
CA HIS A 196 -6.01 10.18 -1.37
C HIS A 196 -5.01 9.33 -0.60
N ALA A 197 -4.62 9.74 0.62
CA ALA A 197 -3.73 8.98 1.48
C ALA A 197 -4.28 7.57 1.78
N GLY A 198 -5.58 7.44 2.08
CA GLY A 198 -6.23 6.15 2.31
C GLY A 198 -6.28 5.27 1.06
N MET A 199 -6.47 5.85 -0.12
CA MET A 199 -6.39 5.10 -1.38
C MET A 199 -4.96 4.56 -1.61
N ILE A 200 -3.94 5.39 -1.41
CA ILE A 200 -2.53 5.00 -1.52
C ILE A 200 -2.18 3.90 -0.52
N ASP A 201 -2.65 4.03 0.72
CA ASP A 201 -2.50 3.02 1.76
C ASP A 201 -3.08 1.66 1.34
N GLN A 202 -4.30 1.66 0.81
CA GLN A 202 -4.96 0.44 0.35
C GLN A 202 -4.19 -0.26 -0.77
N VAL A 203 -3.61 0.50 -1.72
CA VAL A 203 -2.77 -0.08 -2.78
C VAL A 203 -1.50 -0.68 -2.17
N GLY A 204 -0.87 0.00 -1.22
CA GLY A 204 0.33 -0.49 -0.54
C GLY A 204 0.09 -1.80 0.21
N MET A 205 -1.03 -1.91 0.93
CA MET A 205 -1.44 -3.14 1.60
C MET A 205 -1.67 -4.29 0.62
N GLU A 206 -2.38 -4.05 -0.49
CA GLU A 206 -2.62 -5.07 -1.51
C GLU A 206 -1.29 -5.54 -2.12
N VAL A 207 -0.39 -4.62 -2.49
CA VAL A 207 0.92 -4.95 -3.05
C VAL A 207 1.75 -5.82 -2.10
N ALA A 208 1.80 -5.49 -0.81
CA ALA A 208 2.50 -6.30 0.18
C ALA A 208 1.92 -7.73 0.23
N ASP A 209 0.60 -7.85 0.42
CA ASP A 209 -0.02 -9.14 0.70
C ASP A 209 -0.02 -10.06 -0.52
N ILE A 210 -0.29 -9.55 -1.73
CA ILE A 210 -0.23 -10.37 -2.95
C ILE A 210 1.19 -10.88 -3.22
N ALA A 211 2.22 -10.09 -2.88
CA ALA A 211 3.62 -10.49 -3.08
C ALA A 211 3.99 -11.67 -2.17
N GLN A 212 3.72 -11.56 -0.86
CA GLN A 212 4.00 -12.66 0.08
C GLN A 212 3.12 -13.88 -0.15
N ILE A 213 1.82 -13.71 -0.48
CA ILE A 213 0.95 -14.85 -0.83
C ILE A 213 1.54 -15.64 -2.00
N SER A 214 2.01 -14.91 -3.02
CA SER A 214 2.50 -15.52 -4.24
C SER A 214 3.83 -16.26 -4.04
N ALA A 215 4.73 -15.70 -3.22
CA ALA A 215 6.11 -16.15 -3.13
C ALA A 215 6.44 -17.01 -1.90
N LEU A 216 5.72 -16.85 -0.78
CA LEU A 216 6.03 -17.52 0.49
C LEU A 216 5.19 -18.77 0.76
N GLY A 217 4.45 -19.28 -0.23
CA GLY A 217 3.71 -20.53 -0.09
C GLY A 217 2.48 -20.45 0.80
N TYR A 218 1.96 -19.25 1.06
CA TYR A 218 0.78 -19.04 1.90
C TYR A 218 -0.48 -19.70 1.32
N PRO A 219 -1.52 -19.90 2.14
CA PRO A 219 -2.85 -20.26 1.64
C PRO A 219 -3.35 -19.26 0.59
N LYS A 220 -3.83 -19.78 -0.54
CA LYS A 220 -4.24 -19.01 -1.72
C LYS A 220 -5.74 -19.09 -1.93
N ALA A 221 -6.47 -18.13 -1.35
CA ALA A 221 -7.94 -18.11 -1.34
C ALA A 221 -8.54 -19.46 -0.87
N ASP A 222 -7.90 -20.09 0.11
CA ASP A 222 -8.26 -21.42 0.60
C ASP A 222 -9.38 -21.31 1.65
N PRO A 223 -10.59 -21.85 1.38
CA PRO A 223 -11.67 -21.86 2.36
C PRO A 223 -11.38 -22.78 3.56
N GLU A 224 -10.44 -23.73 3.42
CA GLU A 224 -10.06 -24.71 4.44
C GLU A 224 -8.65 -24.43 4.99
N ALA A 225 -8.25 -23.14 5.02
CA ALA A 225 -6.97 -22.73 5.60
C ALA A 225 -6.81 -23.30 7.04
N PRO A 226 -5.62 -23.83 7.40
CA PRO A 226 -5.44 -24.54 8.67
C PRO A 226 -5.79 -23.72 9.91
N LEU A 227 -6.35 -24.39 10.92
CA LEU A 227 -6.53 -23.79 12.23
C LEU A 227 -5.19 -23.67 12.95
N VAL A 228 -5.02 -22.58 13.68
CA VAL A 228 -3.83 -22.27 14.46
C VAL A 228 -4.24 -22.00 15.90
N GLU A 229 -3.43 -22.48 16.84
CA GLU A 229 -3.66 -22.25 18.27
C GLU A 229 -3.37 -20.77 18.62
N LEU A 230 -4.27 -20.16 19.41
CA LEU A 230 -4.17 -18.75 19.79
C LEU A 230 -4.34 -18.58 21.30
N GLY A 231 -3.47 -17.77 21.89
CA GLY A 231 -3.54 -17.34 23.28
C GLY A 231 -2.38 -17.88 24.10
N MET A 232 -2.03 -17.17 25.18
CA MET A 232 -0.85 -17.50 25.98
C MET A 232 -0.86 -18.92 26.57
N GLY A 233 -2.04 -19.51 26.76
CA GLY A 233 -2.21 -20.85 27.33
C GLY A 233 -1.83 -22.00 26.38
N THR A 234 -1.56 -21.72 25.11
CA THR A 234 -1.16 -22.74 24.11
C THR A 234 0.35 -23.02 24.16
N ILE A 235 1.11 -22.17 24.85
CA ILE A 235 2.56 -22.28 24.96
C ILE A 235 2.97 -23.36 25.96
N ASP A 236 3.81 -24.28 25.52
CA ASP A 236 4.50 -25.22 26.40
C ASP A 236 5.67 -24.54 27.12
N SER A 237 5.43 -24.11 28.36
CA SER A 237 6.43 -23.47 29.22
C SER A 237 7.65 -24.33 29.57
N SER A 238 7.65 -25.64 29.26
CA SER A 238 8.81 -26.51 29.46
C SER A 238 9.86 -26.39 28.35
N LYS A 239 9.52 -25.79 27.21
CA LYS A 239 10.41 -25.61 26.06
C LYS A 239 11.01 -24.19 26.01
N PRO A 240 12.21 -24.01 25.42
CA PRO A 240 12.69 -22.68 25.05
C PRO A 240 11.73 -22.01 24.06
N MET A 241 11.55 -20.70 24.19
CA MET A 241 10.66 -19.91 23.34
C MET A 241 11.43 -18.81 22.59
N VAL A 242 11.07 -18.63 21.31
CA VAL A 242 11.37 -17.43 20.53
C VAL A 242 10.06 -16.66 20.32
N LEU A 243 9.99 -15.42 20.81
CA LEU A 243 8.84 -14.54 20.63
C LEU A 243 9.15 -13.50 19.55
N VAL A 244 8.32 -13.46 18.50
CA VAL A 244 8.44 -12.51 17.39
C VAL A 244 7.34 -11.45 17.53
N ILE A 245 7.72 -10.17 17.49
CA ILE A 245 6.78 -9.05 17.63
C ILE A 245 7.02 -8.08 16.47
N GLY A 246 6.01 -7.81 15.67
CA GLY A 246 6.16 -6.90 14.53
C GLY A 246 5.17 -7.16 13.40
N HIS A 247 5.63 -6.88 12.18
CA HIS A 247 4.79 -6.90 10.97
C HIS A 247 5.43 -7.71 9.84
N ASN A 248 6.64 -7.33 9.39
CA ASN A 248 7.27 -7.97 8.23
C ASN A 248 7.75 -9.40 8.55
N VAL A 249 7.32 -10.38 7.75
CA VAL A 249 7.53 -11.80 8.02
C VAL A 249 8.93 -12.37 7.71
N PRO A 250 9.78 -11.85 6.80
CA PRO A 250 11.04 -12.50 6.44
C PRO A 250 11.96 -12.85 7.61
N PRO A 251 12.18 -11.98 8.62
CA PRO A 251 12.97 -12.36 9.79
C PRO A 251 12.37 -13.54 10.57
N ALA A 252 11.03 -13.59 10.67
CA ALA A 252 10.31 -14.66 11.35
C ALA A 252 10.37 -15.98 10.55
N ALA A 253 10.20 -15.91 9.23
CA ALA A 253 10.33 -17.05 8.33
C ALA A 253 11.74 -17.68 8.41
N HIS A 254 12.80 -16.86 8.48
CA HIS A 254 14.16 -17.36 8.65
C HIS A 254 14.39 -18.11 9.97
N ILE A 255 13.67 -17.76 11.05
CA ILE A 255 13.70 -18.52 12.31
C ILE A 255 13.09 -19.92 12.07
N ILE A 256 11.95 -20.00 11.39
CA ILE A 256 11.28 -21.27 11.07
C ILE A 256 12.17 -22.15 10.18
N ASP A 257 12.70 -21.58 9.08
CA ASP A 257 13.64 -22.26 8.18
C ASP A 257 14.81 -22.86 8.96
N TYR A 258 15.43 -22.07 9.84
CA TYR A 258 16.55 -22.54 10.67
C TYR A 258 16.16 -23.69 11.60
N LEU A 259 15.02 -23.59 12.29
CA LEU A 259 14.56 -24.65 13.19
C LEU A 259 14.24 -25.95 12.44
N GLN A 260 13.68 -25.83 11.24
CA GLN A 260 13.40 -26.97 10.36
C GLN A 260 14.69 -27.65 9.90
N ASP A 261 15.64 -26.89 9.34
CA ASP A 261 16.90 -27.40 8.81
C ASP A 261 17.78 -28.08 9.88
N HIS A 262 17.62 -27.70 11.15
CA HIS A 262 18.38 -28.25 12.28
C HIS A 262 17.59 -29.28 13.11
N GLY A 263 16.38 -29.68 12.68
CA GLY A 263 15.56 -30.68 13.39
C GLY A 263 15.16 -30.24 14.81
N LEU A 264 14.93 -28.94 14.99
CA LEU A 264 14.51 -28.29 16.23
C LEU A 264 13.00 -28.01 16.28
N MET A 265 12.27 -28.25 15.19
CA MET A 265 10.80 -28.16 15.17
C MET A 265 10.17 -29.02 16.26
N GLY A 266 9.22 -28.45 17.00
CA GLY A 266 8.56 -29.07 18.15
C GLY A 266 9.38 -29.10 19.44
N LYS A 267 10.68 -28.77 19.40
CA LYS A 267 11.56 -28.65 20.59
C LYS A 267 11.70 -27.21 21.08
N VAL A 268 11.46 -26.23 20.20
CA VAL A 268 11.46 -24.80 20.49
C VAL A 268 10.08 -24.26 20.13
N GLU A 269 9.48 -23.49 21.02
CA GLU A 269 8.25 -22.74 20.75
C GLU A 269 8.58 -21.48 19.95
N VAL A 270 7.84 -21.23 18.88
CA VAL A 270 7.87 -19.94 18.18
C VAL A 270 6.48 -19.33 18.24
N ALA A 271 6.38 -18.17 18.88
CA ALA A 271 5.12 -17.46 19.04
C ALA A 271 5.21 -16.06 18.44
N GLY A 272 4.08 -15.54 17.97
CA GLY A 272 3.99 -14.21 17.38
C GLY A 272 3.07 -13.27 18.15
N ILE A 273 3.34 -11.96 18.07
CA ILE A 273 2.44 -10.88 18.49
C ILE A 273 2.32 -9.85 17.34
N CYS A 274 1.12 -9.29 17.15
CA CYS A 274 0.76 -8.38 16.05
C CYS A 274 0.71 -9.08 14.68
N CYS A 275 0.79 -8.32 13.58
CA CYS A 275 0.60 -8.84 12.22
C CYS A 275 1.57 -9.97 11.86
N THR A 276 2.82 -9.90 12.32
CA THR A 276 3.80 -10.97 12.06
C THR A 276 3.36 -12.32 12.64
N ALA A 277 2.52 -12.34 13.68
CA ALA A 277 1.94 -13.58 14.19
C ALA A 277 1.05 -14.25 13.14
N HIS A 278 0.21 -13.46 12.47
CA HIS A 278 -0.67 -13.94 11.42
C HIS A 278 0.14 -14.41 10.21
N ASP A 279 1.10 -13.60 9.75
CA ASP A 279 1.91 -13.93 8.58
C ASP A 279 2.84 -15.12 8.81
N LEU A 280 3.40 -15.26 10.01
CA LEU A 280 4.19 -16.42 10.38
C LEU A 280 3.36 -17.71 10.32
N THR A 281 2.11 -17.65 10.75
CA THR A 281 1.23 -18.83 10.77
C THR A 281 0.59 -19.13 9.41
N ARG A 282 0.83 -18.27 8.41
CA ARG A 282 0.52 -18.53 7.00
C ARG A 282 1.71 -19.18 6.27
N TYR A 283 2.92 -19.10 6.82
CA TYR A 283 4.16 -19.68 6.29
C TYR A 283 4.27 -21.16 6.65
#